data_AF-A0A7K7T0F1-F1
#
_entry.id   AF-A0A7K7T0F1-F1
#
_cell.length_a   1.000
_cell.length_b   1.000
_cell.length_c   1.000
_cell.angle_alpha   90.00
_cell.angle_beta   90.00
_cell.angle_gamma   90.00
#
_symmetry.space_group_name_H-M   'P 1'
#
loop_
_entity.id
_entity.type
_entity.pdbx_description
1 polymer ?
#
loop_
_entity_poly.entity_id
_entity_poly.type
_entity_poly.pdbx_seq_one_letter_code
_entity_poly.pdbx_strand_id
1 'polypeptide(L)'
;FRSLVLVLVLALTVRSSQHEKVVHPPLSKDGASVRLSENCLSQKDPKIPTMVKVDIHISSSDHAFRMVHDVRNRSLAPWDYRLDEDPNRFPQVIADAQCRLSGCVNPLGQEDHSLNSVPIKQEILVLRREQRGCRPTYRLEKKVITVGCTCVTPVIHHQS
;
A
#
# COMPACT_ATOMS: atom_id res chain seq x y z
N PHE A 1 53.52 -15.00 58.20
CA PHE A 1 53.72 -13.83 57.30
C PHE A 1 52.40 -13.57 56.60
N ARG A 2 51.39 -12.92 57.21
CA ARG A 2 51.26 -11.47 57.47
C ARG A 2 51.50 -10.63 56.21
N SER A 3 50.40 -10.13 55.63
CA SER A 3 50.17 -8.72 55.25
C SER A 3 49.39 -8.59 53.95
N LEU A 4 48.42 -7.70 53.76
CA LEU A 4 47.62 -6.83 54.62
C LEU A 4 46.63 -6.17 53.62
N VAL A 5 45.37 -6.06 54.02
CA VAL A 5 44.28 -5.35 53.36
C VAL A 5 44.62 -3.88 53.15
N LEU A 6 44.13 -3.25 52.08
CA LEU A 6 43.70 -1.83 52.15
C LEU A 6 42.68 -1.48 51.07
N VAL A 7 41.42 -1.50 51.51
CA VAL A 7 40.28 -0.81 50.92
C VAL A 7 40.44 0.69 51.20
N LEU A 8 40.34 1.55 50.19
CA LEU A 8 40.20 2.99 50.38
C LEU A 8 38.91 3.47 49.71
N VAL A 9 37.85 3.46 50.52
CA VAL A 9 36.65 4.26 50.31
C VAL A 9 36.98 5.68 50.75
N LEU A 10 37.01 6.63 49.82
CA LEU A 10 37.02 8.06 50.15
C LEU A 10 35.62 8.61 49.93
N ALA A 11 34.86 8.66 51.03
CA ALA A 11 33.70 9.53 51.17
C ALA A 11 34.20 10.90 51.66
N LEU A 12 33.94 11.95 50.89
CA LEU A 12 33.93 13.32 51.40
C LEU A 12 32.59 13.97 51.05
N THR A 13 31.81 14.20 52.10
CA THR A 13 30.61 15.02 52.13
C THR A 13 30.98 16.50 52.38
N VAL A 14 30.30 17.46 51.74
CA VAL A 14 29.40 18.47 52.39
C VAL A 14 29.07 19.64 51.43
N ARG A 15 27.76 19.75 51.14
CA ARG A 15 26.81 20.89 50.96
C ARG A 15 27.32 22.28 50.50
N SER A 16 26.67 22.85 49.47
CA SER A 16 25.57 23.83 49.63
C SER A 16 24.88 24.17 48.30
N SER A 17 23.61 24.57 48.41
CA SER A 17 22.63 24.90 47.36
C SER A 17 22.85 26.29 46.76
N GLN A 18 22.78 26.42 45.43
CA GLN A 18 22.18 27.59 44.78
C GLN A 18 21.36 27.14 43.56
N HIS A 19 20.17 27.72 43.46
CA HIS A 19 19.21 27.60 42.38
C HIS A 19 19.79 28.12 41.05
N GLU A 20 19.68 27.34 39.97
CA GLU A 20 19.38 27.95 38.67
C GLU A 20 18.53 26.99 37.83
N LYS A 21 17.22 27.26 37.85
CA LYS A 21 16.22 26.57 37.06
C LYS A 21 16.29 27.17 35.65
N VAL A 22 16.98 26.50 34.73
CA VAL A 22 16.92 26.85 33.31
C VAL A 22 15.49 26.59 32.84
N VAL A 23 14.72 27.67 32.79
CA VAL A 23 13.38 27.69 32.19
C VAL A 23 13.59 27.55 30.68
N HIS A 24 13.46 26.33 30.17
CA HIS A 24 13.15 26.15 28.77
C HIS A 24 11.72 26.66 28.54
N PRO A 25 11.50 27.64 27.64
CA PRO A 25 10.15 28.05 27.30
C PRO A 25 9.38 26.85 26.74
N PRO A 26 8.11 26.65 27.11
CA PRO A 26 7.29 25.65 26.45
C PRO A 26 7.14 26.09 25.00
N LEU A 27 7.70 25.31 24.07
CA LEU A 27 7.40 25.46 22.66
C LEU A 27 5.93 25.10 22.47
N SER A 28 5.07 26.13 22.49
CA SER A 28 3.66 26.05 22.18
C SER A 28 3.51 25.50 20.76
N LYS A 29 3.30 24.20 20.66
CA LYS A 29 3.10 23.47 19.40
C LYS A 29 1.68 23.67 18.84
N ASP A 30 1.00 24.75 19.22
CA ASP A 30 -0.34 25.10 18.72
C ASP A 30 -0.32 26.28 17.73
N GLY A 31 0.84 26.95 17.54
CA GLY A 31 0.94 28.11 16.64
C GLY A 31 1.37 27.80 15.20
N ALA A 32 2.04 26.67 14.96
CA ALA A 32 2.61 26.34 13.64
C ALA A 32 1.58 25.69 12.70
N SER A 33 0.58 24.98 13.25
CA SER A 33 -0.47 24.35 12.45
C SER A 33 -1.54 25.33 11.96
N VAL A 34 -1.73 26.46 12.67
CA VAL A 34 -2.80 27.42 12.39
C VAL A 34 -2.43 28.37 11.24
N ARG A 35 -1.14 28.63 11.00
CA ARG A 35 -0.70 29.59 9.95
C ARG A 35 -0.50 28.99 8.56
N LEU A 36 -0.64 27.66 8.40
CA LEU A 36 -0.60 27.01 7.08
C LEU A 36 -1.95 27.01 6.35
N SER A 37 -3.04 27.47 6.99
CA SER A 37 -4.38 27.42 6.41
C SER A 37 -4.83 28.67 5.67
N GLU A 38 -4.11 29.80 5.76
CA GLU A 38 -4.64 31.10 5.30
C GLU A 38 -4.58 31.33 3.78
N ASN A 39 -3.85 30.51 3.01
CA ASN A 39 -3.72 30.67 1.54
C ASN A 39 -4.34 29.52 0.71
N CYS A 40 -5.17 28.66 1.30
CA CYS A 40 -5.89 27.64 0.54
C CYS A 40 -7.21 28.22 -0.01
N LEU A 41 -7.21 28.63 -1.28
CA LEU A 41 -8.39 29.19 -1.96
C LEU A 41 -9.57 28.20 -1.96
N SER A 42 -10.66 28.58 -1.32
CA SER A 42 -11.96 27.89 -1.37
C SER A 42 -12.68 28.28 -2.67
N GLN A 43 -12.85 27.35 -3.61
CA GLN A 43 -13.62 27.61 -4.84
C GLN A 43 -15.13 27.40 -4.62
N LYS A 44 -15.94 28.22 -5.33
CA LYS A 44 -17.41 28.25 -5.33
C LYS A 44 -18.05 26.90 -5.67
N ASP A 45 -19.17 26.62 -5.01
CA ASP A 45 -19.97 25.39 -5.13
C ASP A 45 -20.62 25.21 -6.51
N PRO A 46 -20.23 24.18 -7.29
CA PRO A 46 -20.98 23.72 -8.45
C PRO A 46 -22.21 22.90 -8.04
N LYS A 47 -23.22 22.79 -8.93
CA LYS A 47 -24.44 21.96 -8.73
C LYS A 47 -24.15 20.48 -8.43
N ILE A 48 -22.96 20.01 -8.78
CA ILE A 48 -22.41 18.70 -8.38
C ILE A 48 -21.05 18.98 -7.71
N PRO A 49 -20.80 18.48 -6.49
CA PRO A 49 -19.54 18.72 -5.81
C PRO A 49 -18.39 18.06 -6.59
N THR A 50 -17.35 18.85 -6.89
CA THR A 50 -16.11 18.35 -7.51
C THR A 50 -15.21 17.60 -6.52
N MET A 51 -15.49 17.72 -5.21
CA MET A 51 -14.80 17.04 -4.13
C MET A 51 -15.81 16.46 -3.14
N VAL A 52 -15.60 15.22 -2.71
CA VAL A 52 -16.42 14.56 -1.70
C VAL A 52 -15.54 14.24 -0.50
N LYS A 53 -16.01 14.56 0.70
CA LYS A 53 -15.37 14.13 1.95
C LYS A 53 -15.84 12.71 2.25
N VAL A 54 -14.90 11.77 2.26
CA VAL A 54 -15.13 10.36 2.60
C VAL A 54 -14.32 10.00 3.84
N ASP A 55 -14.94 9.25 4.75
CA ASP A 55 -14.25 8.58 5.85
C ASP A 55 -13.97 7.13 5.43
N ILE A 56 -12.71 6.71 5.45
CA ILE A 56 -12.28 5.44 4.87
C ILE A 56 -11.73 4.55 5.98
N HIS A 57 -12.53 3.57 6.39
CA HIS A 57 -12.13 2.51 7.32
C HIS A 57 -11.74 1.27 6.53
N ILE A 58 -10.44 0.95 6.49
CA ILE A 58 -9.93 -0.23 5.78
C ILE A 58 -9.85 -1.39 6.78
N SER A 59 -10.65 -2.42 6.56
CA SER A 59 -10.50 -3.72 7.23
C SER A 59 -10.02 -4.76 6.22
N SER A 60 -8.98 -5.51 6.56
CA SER A 60 -8.47 -6.61 5.74
C SER A 60 -8.92 -7.95 6.32
N SER A 61 -9.36 -8.88 5.46
CA SER A 61 -9.52 -10.29 5.81
C SER A 61 -8.37 -11.10 5.21
N ASP A 62 -7.54 -11.72 6.05
CA ASP A 62 -6.35 -12.48 5.63
C ASP A 62 -6.67 -13.71 4.76
N HIS A 63 -7.93 -14.12 4.71
CA HIS A 63 -8.36 -15.34 4.01
C HIS A 63 -8.32 -15.23 2.47
N ALA A 64 -8.40 -14.02 1.91
CA ALA A 64 -8.42 -13.84 0.46
C ALA A 64 -7.09 -14.24 -0.22
N PHE A 65 -5.95 -14.03 0.44
CA PHE A 65 -4.63 -14.26 -0.14
C PHE A 65 -4.24 -15.75 -0.24
N ARG A 66 -4.72 -16.59 0.68
CA ARG A 66 -4.35 -18.02 0.71
C ARG A 66 -4.96 -18.83 -0.44
N MET A 67 -6.19 -18.52 -0.86
CA MET A 67 -6.83 -19.25 -1.97
C MET A 67 -6.16 -18.98 -3.32
N VAL A 68 -5.62 -17.78 -3.50
CA VAL A 68 -5.08 -17.32 -4.81
C VAL A 68 -3.80 -18.05 -5.21
N HIS A 69 -2.94 -18.41 -4.25
CA HIS A 69 -1.66 -19.09 -4.53
C HIS A 69 -1.85 -20.51 -5.06
N ASP A 70 -2.83 -21.24 -4.53
CA ASP A 70 -3.12 -22.63 -4.92
C ASP A 70 -3.66 -22.69 -6.35
N VAL A 71 -4.57 -21.78 -6.71
CA VAL A 71 -5.24 -21.78 -8.02
C VAL A 71 -4.29 -21.44 -9.17
N ARG A 72 -3.40 -20.45 -8.98
CA ARG A 72 -2.50 -19.96 -10.05
C ARG A 72 -1.67 -21.06 -10.71
N ASN A 73 -1.08 -21.95 -9.92
CA ASN A 73 -0.18 -23.00 -10.41
C ASN A 73 -0.93 -24.27 -10.85
N ARG A 74 -2.16 -24.48 -10.37
CA ARG A 74 -2.99 -25.65 -10.69
C ARG A 74 -3.99 -25.40 -11.81
N SER A 75 -4.11 -24.16 -12.28
CA SER A 75 -4.93 -23.80 -13.43
C SER A 75 -4.42 -24.45 -14.73
N LEU A 76 -5.34 -24.82 -15.62
CA LEU A 76 -5.01 -25.22 -17.00
C LEU A 76 -4.42 -24.05 -17.79
N ALA A 77 -4.74 -22.81 -17.41
CA ALA A 77 -4.12 -21.60 -17.94
C ALA A 77 -3.32 -20.95 -16.82
N PRO A 78 -2.08 -21.38 -16.51
CA PRO A 78 -1.32 -20.88 -15.38
C PRO A 78 -0.81 -19.45 -15.62
N TRP A 79 -0.63 -18.68 -14.55
CA TRP A 79 -0.14 -17.30 -14.62
C TRP A 79 0.98 -17.01 -13.61
N ASP A 80 1.67 -15.89 -13.78
CA ASP A 80 2.50 -15.26 -12.77
C ASP A 80 1.92 -13.89 -12.38
N TYR A 81 2.31 -13.35 -11.24
CA TYR A 81 1.93 -12.00 -10.84
C TYR A 81 3.11 -11.06 -11.05
N ARG A 82 2.87 -9.97 -11.78
CA ARG A 82 3.72 -8.80 -11.80
C ARG A 82 3.20 -7.82 -10.76
N LEU A 83 4.07 -7.36 -9.87
CA LEU A 83 3.72 -6.37 -8.85
C LEU A 83 3.83 -4.96 -9.44
N ASP A 84 2.72 -4.25 -9.51
CA ASP A 84 2.62 -2.83 -9.86
C ASP A 84 2.65 -2.03 -8.55
N GLU A 85 3.79 -1.41 -8.27
CA GLU A 85 4.01 -0.59 -7.07
C GLU A 85 3.98 0.90 -7.41
N ASP A 86 3.17 1.66 -6.67
CA ASP A 86 3.09 3.10 -6.77
C ASP A 86 2.94 3.73 -5.39
N PRO A 87 3.97 4.44 -4.87
CA PRO A 87 3.96 5.02 -3.53
C PRO A 87 2.93 6.14 -3.37
N ASN A 88 2.40 6.68 -4.46
CA ASN A 88 1.37 7.72 -4.44
C ASN A 88 -0.04 7.16 -4.64
N ARG A 89 -0.24 5.84 -4.52
CA ARG A 89 -1.54 5.18 -4.74
C ARG A 89 -1.92 4.30 -3.56
N PHE A 90 -3.22 4.18 -3.32
CA PHE A 90 -3.81 3.14 -2.49
C PHE A 90 -4.73 2.22 -3.34
N PRO A 91 -4.56 0.89 -3.28
CA PRO A 91 -3.45 0.18 -2.65
C PRO A 91 -2.13 0.48 -3.37
N GLN A 92 -1.04 0.53 -2.60
CA GLN A 92 0.31 0.83 -3.10
C GLN A 92 0.77 -0.25 -4.07
N VAL A 93 0.60 -1.51 -3.68
CA VAL A 93 0.98 -2.69 -4.46
C VAL A 93 -0.27 -3.34 -5.03
N ILE A 94 -0.26 -3.58 -6.34
CA ILE A 94 -1.31 -4.30 -7.07
C ILE A 94 -0.66 -5.48 -7.78
N ALA A 95 -1.16 -6.69 -7.54
CA ALA A 95 -0.73 -7.88 -8.26
C ALA A 95 -1.50 -7.99 -9.58
N ASP A 96 -0.80 -7.92 -10.71
CA ASP A 96 -1.36 -8.00 -12.05
C ASP A 96 -0.92 -9.31 -12.72
N ALA A 97 -1.88 -10.17 -13.06
CA ALA A 97 -1.61 -11.50 -13.59
C ALA A 97 -1.10 -11.46 -15.04
N GLN A 98 -0.19 -12.38 -15.37
CA GLN A 98 0.36 -12.60 -16.69
C GLN A 98 0.29 -14.09 -17.03
N CYS A 99 -0.45 -14.45 -18.08
CA CYS A 99 -0.55 -15.85 -18.50
C CYS A 99 0.84 -16.35 -18.94
N ARG A 100 1.22 -17.54 -18.48
CA ARG A 100 2.53 -18.13 -18.78
C ARG A 100 2.61 -18.71 -20.18
N LEU A 101 1.47 -19.18 -20.69
CA LEU A 101 1.34 -19.91 -21.94
C LEU A 101 0.36 -19.19 -22.85
N SER A 102 0.46 -19.43 -24.17
CA SER A 102 -0.55 -18.99 -25.13
C SER A 102 -1.65 -20.05 -25.28
N GLY A 103 -1.30 -21.33 -25.22
CA GLY A 103 -2.22 -22.46 -25.12
C GLY A 103 -2.61 -22.79 -23.68
N CYS A 104 -3.25 -23.94 -23.47
CA CYS A 104 -3.59 -24.44 -22.13
C CYS A 104 -2.83 -25.73 -21.80
N VAL A 105 -2.71 -26.08 -20.52
CA VAL A 105 -2.12 -27.33 -20.07
C VAL A 105 -3.15 -28.45 -20.16
N ASN A 106 -2.79 -29.57 -20.78
CA ASN A 106 -3.61 -30.78 -20.84
C ASN A 106 -3.37 -31.71 -19.63
N PRO A 107 -4.13 -32.81 -19.46
CA PRO A 107 -3.93 -33.73 -18.32
C PRO A 107 -2.55 -34.40 -18.23
N LEU A 108 -1.78 -34.41 -19.33
CA LEU A 108 -0.40 -34.92 -19.36
C LEU A 108 0.64 -33.85 -18.98
N GLY A 109 0.21 -32.62 -18.69
CA GLY A 109 1.10 -31.50 -18.37
C GLY A 109 1.72 -30.82 -19.59
N GLN A 110 1.23 -31.11 -20.79
CA GLN A 110 1.74 -30.54 -22.04
C GLN A 110 0.87 -29.37 -22.49
N GLU A 111 1.45 -28.42 -23.22
CA GLU A 111 0.70 -27.31 -23.82
C GLU A 111 -0.12 -27.80 -25.02
N ASP A 112 -1.42 -27.55 -24.97
CA ASP A 112 -2.41 -27.76 -26.02
C ASP A 112 -2.72 -26.42 -26.69
N HIS A 113 -2.22 -26.27 -27.91
CA HIS A 113 -2.42 -25.07 -28.74
C HIS A 113 -3.79 -25.05 -29.45
N SER A 114 -4.63 -26.08 -29.28
CA SER A 114 -6.03 -26.04 -29.76
C SER A 114 -6.94 -25.19 -28.87
N LEU A 115 -6.44 -24.76 -27.71
CA LEU A 115 -7.09 -23.89 -26.73
C LEU A 115 -6.26 -22.61 -26.54
N ASN A 116 -6.84 -21.60 -25.91
CA ASN A 116 -6.15 -20.34 -25.61
C ASN A 116 -6.18 -20.03 -24.12
N SER A 117 -5.02 -19.68 -23.56
CA SER A 117 -4.93 -18.99 -22.27
C SER A 117 -5.24 -17.51 -22.46
N VAL A 118 -6.30 -17.03 -21.83
CA VAL A 118 -6.73 -15.62 -21.94
C VAL A 118 -6.79 -14.93 -20.57
N PRO A 119 -6.37 -13.66 -20.47
CA PRO A 119 -6.40 -12.90 -19.22
C PRO A 119 -7.84 -12.51 -18.83
N ILE A 120 -8.20 -12.72 -17.55
CA ILE A 120 -9.44 -12.21 -16.97
C ILE A 120 -9.18 -10.81 -16.41
N LYS A 121 -9.85 -9.81 -16.97
CA LYS A 121 -9.70 -8.40 -16.59
C LYS A 121 -10.78 -7.96 -15.61
N GLN A 122 -10.40 -7.11 -14.66
CA GLN A 122 -11.30 -6.49 -13.69
C GLN A 122 -11.00 -4.99 -13.59
N GLU A 123 -12.04 -4.16 -13.57
CA GLU A 123 -11.93 -2.76 -13.20
C GLU A 123 -11.98 -2.63 -11.67
N ILE A 124 -10.98 -1.96 -11.10
CA ILE A 124 -10.89 -1.64 -9.67
C ILE A 124 -10.77 -0.14 -9.47
N LEU A 125 -11.15 0.31 -8.28
CA LEU A 125 -10.97 1.68 -7.84
C LEU A 125 -9.65 1.82 -7.09
N VAL A 126 -8.89 2.86 -7.39
CA VAL A 126 -7.66 3.23 -6.70
C VAL A 126 -7.71 4.70 -6.28
N LEU A 127 -7.09 5.03 -5.16
CA LEU A 127 -6.95 6.41 -4.71
C LEU A 127 -5.54 6.88 -5.03
N ARG A 128 -5.41 7.93 -5.82
CA ARG A 128 -4.11 8.56 -6.11
C ARG A 128 -3.95 9.84 -5.31
N ARG A 129 -2.83 9.95 -4.61
CA ARG A 129 -2.45 11.14 -3.85
C ARG A 129 -1.99 12.23 -4.81
N GLU A 130 -2.56 13.41 -4.66
CA GLU A 130 -2.20 14.63 -5.39
C GLU A 130 -1.86 15.75 -4.39
N GLN A 131 -0.97 16.66 -4.77
CA GLN A 131 -0.74 17.90 -4.03
C GLN A 131 -1.59 19.00 -4.67
N ARG A 132 -2.60 19.49 -3.96
CA ARG A 132 -3.37 20.67 -4.36
C ARG A 132 -3.29 21.71 -3.26
N GLY A 133 -2.55 22.79 -3.53
CA GLY A 133 -2.29 23.82 -2.52
C GLY A 133 -1.48 23.27 -1.35
N CYS A 134 -1.92 23.54 -0.12
CA CYS A 134 -1.18 23.17 1.10
C CYS A 134 -1.60 21.82 1.71
N ARG A 135 -2.56 21.10 1.10
CA ARG A 135 -3.07 19.83 1.66
C ARG A 135 -2.98 18.71 0.62
N PRO A 136 -2.57 17.49 1.02
CA PRO A 136 -2.68 16.33 0.15
C PRO A 136 -4.17 16.04 -0.10
N THR A 137 -4.53 15.94 -1.37
CA THR A 137 -5.86 15.52 -1.82
C THR A 137 -5.78 14.15 -2.45
N TYR A 138 -6.89 13.42 -2.50
CA TYR A 138 -6.96 12.14 -3.19
C TYR A 138 -7.91 12.23 -4.38
N ARG A 139 -7.47 11.70 -5.52
CA ARG A 139 -8.31 11.48 -6.69
C ARG A 139 -8.69 10.01 -6.77
N LEU A 140 -9.97 9.75 -6.98
CA LEU A 140 -10.46 8.40 -7.27
C LEU A 140 -10.24 8.11 -8.76
N GLU A 141 -9.59 6.99 -9.06
CA GLU A 141 -9.28 6.55 -10.42
C GLU A 141 -9.77 5.13 -10.66
N LYS A 142 -10.14 4.83 -11.90
CA LYS A 142 -10.43 3.47 -12.37
C LYS A 142 -9.16 2.88 -12.96
N LYS A 143 -8.84 1.65 -12.58
CA LYS A 143 -7.72 0.89 -13.14
C LYS A 143 -8.20 -0.49 -13.55
N VAL A 144 -7.88 -0.89 -14.77
CA VAL A 144 -8.09 -2.27 -15.22
C VAL A 144 -6.87 -3.10 -14.86
N ILE A 145 -7.09 -4.23 -14.19
CA ILE A 145 -6.06 -5.19 -13.80
C ILE A 145 -6.41 -6.57 -14.35
N THR A 146 -5.42 -7.44 -14.46
CA THR A 146 -5.64 -8.87 -14.72
C THR A 146 -5.63 -9.61 -13.41
N VAL A 147 -6.70 -10.34 -13.09
CA VAL A 147 -6.81 -11.07 -11.81
C VAL A 147 -6.29 -12.50 -11.90
N GLY A 148 -6.30 -13.07 -13.10
CA GLY A 148 -5.84 -14.41 -13.43
C GLY A 148 -6.02 -14.72 -14.91
N CYS A 149 -5.82 -15.98 -15.29
CA CYS A 149 -6.05 -16.45 -16.65
C CYS A 149 -7.05 -17.60 -16.66
N THR A 150 -7.72 -17.78 -17.79
CA THR A 150 -8.64 -18.89 -18.03
C THR A 150 -8.35 -19.54 -19.37
N CYS A 151 -8.79 -20.79 -19.51
CA CYS A 151 -8.66 -21.55 -20.74
C CYS A 151 -9.96 -21.49 -21.54
N VAL A 152 -9.88 -21.14 -22.83
CA VAL A 152 -11.05 -21.02 -23.71
C VAL A 152 -10.81 -21.74 -25.03
N THR A 153 -11.90 -22.20 -25.65
CA THR A 153 -11.87 -22.67 -27.03
C THR A 153 -11.66 -21.48 -27.99
N PRO A 154 -10.96 -21.65 -29.12
CA PRO A 154 -10.82 -20.62 -30.14
C PRO A 154 -12.19 -20.17 -30.69
N VAL A 155 -12.27 -18.92 -31.14
CA VAL A 155 -13.47 -18.41 -31.81
C VAL A 155 -13.59 -19.07 -33.19
N ILE A 156 -14.56 -19.97 -33.34
CA ILE A 156 -14.90 -20.56 -34.63
C ILE A 156 -15.79 -19.56 -35.37
N HIS A 157 -15.24 -18.87 -36.37
CA HIS A 157 -16.06 -18.10 -37.30
C HIS A 157 -16.73 -19.08 -38.27
N HIS A 158 -18.01 -19.38 -38.06
CA HIS A 158 -18.82 -19.99 -39.11
C HIS A 158 -18.99 -18.95 -40.23
N GLN A 159 -18.33 -19.17 -41.37
CA GLN A 159 -18.67 -18.45 -42.60
C GLN A 159 -20.08 -18.88 -42.99
N SER A 160 -21.04 -17.95 -42.84
CA SER A 160 -22.40 -18.08 -43.35
C SER A 160 -22.44 -17.54 -44.78
#